data_AF-A0A261QIV7-F1
#
_entry.id   AF-A0A261QIV7-F1
#
_cell.length_a   1.000
_cell.length_b   1.000
_cell.length_c   1.000
_cell.angle_alpha   90.00
_cell.angle_beta   90.00
_cell.angle_gamma   90.00
#
_symmetry.space_group_name_H-M   'P 1'
#
loop_
_entity.id
_entity.type
_entity.pdbx_description
1 polymer ?
#
loop_
_entity_poly.entity_id
_entity_poly.type
_entity_poly.pdbx_seq_one_letter_code
_entity_poly.pdbx_strand_id
1 'polypeptide(L)'
;MRLTSALFYDVKLQFRHGLYIAYFLISHFYILLLFQLPASYRETANVLLTFSDPSMLGFFFIGGLVLLEKGQHIHDPLFVTPYKPEEYILSKTMSLMILSVLSSLYIHIITFGFSSSLFLFTLGVLLTSMIFTLLGLAVAIRCETVNQFFLRSVIYTVVFCLPLLSYVGIWDANWMIWLPTHASLLLLRSVFEPISVSTILYCVVTLSGWLAFSFWLARRSFYQSIILKIGKERT
;
A
#
# COMPACT_ATOMS: atom_id res chain seq x y z
N MET A 1 15.80 -19.41 -2.80
CA MET A 1 16.93 -18.94 -1.97
C MET A 1 17.24 -17.45 -2.14
N ARG A 2 17.13 -16.84 -3.33
CA ARG A 2 17.40 -15.39 -3.52
C ARG A 2 16.31 -14.46 -2.95
N LEU A 3 15.03 -14.77 -3.19
CA LEU A 3 13.91 -13.93 -2.76
C LEU A 3 13.75 -13.89 -1.23
N THR A 4 13.96 -15.03 -0.56
CA THR A 4 13.95 -15.12 0.92
C THR A 4 15.06 -14.31 1.57
N SER A 5 16.28 -14.36 1.00
CA SER A 5 17.40 -13.56 1.51
C SER A 5 17.20 -12.07 1.29
N ALA A 6 16.57 -11.68 0.17
CA ALA A 6 16.21 -10.30 -0.08
C ALA A 6 15.10 -9.79 0.83
N LEU A 7 14.07 -10.62 1.09
CA LEU A 7 13.05 -10.30 2.09
C LEU A 7 13.67 -10.06 3.46
N PHE A 8 14.61 -10.91 3.87
CA PHE A 8 15.31 -10.74 5.14
C PHE A 8 16.13 -9.45 5.19
N TYR A 9 16.81 -9.10 4.09
CA TYR A 9 17.54 -7.84 3.97
C TYR A 9 16.59 -6.63 4.03
N ASP A 10 15.47 -6.68 3.29
CA ASP A 10 14.44 -5.65 3.31
C ASP A 10 13.87 -5.44 4.72
N VAL A 11 13.52 -6.52 5.43
CA VAL A 11 13.04 -6.47 6.81
C VAL A 11 14.07 -5.82 7.73
N LYS A 12 15.35 -6.19 7.61
CA LYS A 12 16.43 -5.59 8.40
C LYS A 12 16.59 -4.09 8.12
N LEU A 13 16.46 -3.69 6.85
CA LEU A 13 16.54 -2.29 6.43
C LEU A 13 15.33 -1.50 6.94
N GLN A 14 14.12 -2.04 6.82
CA GLN A 14 12.88 -1.47 7.36
C GLN A 14 12.97 -1.27 8.88
N PHE A 15 13.55 -2.23 9.60
CA PHE A 15 13.79 -2.13 11.04
C PHE A 15 14.80 -1.02 11.37
N ARG A 16 15.92 -0.94 10.65
CA ARG A 16 16.92 0.11 10.82
C ARG A 16 16.34 1.52 10.60
N HIS A 17 15.42 1.66 9.66
CA HIS A 17 14.74 2.95 9.39
C HIS A 17 13.52 3.20 10.28
N GLY A 18 13.25 2.34 11.28
CA GLY A 18 12.19 2.57 12.25
C GLY A 18 10.77 2.39 11.72
N LEU A 19 10.57 1.76 10.55
CA LEU A 19 9.24 1.58 9.98
C LEU A 19 8.33 0.77 10.90
N TYR A 20 8.84 -0.30 11.52
CA TYR A 20 8.06 -1.10 12.48
C TYR A 20 7.59 -0.29 13.69
N ILE A 21 8.43 0.62 14.18
CA ILE A 21 8.08 1.52 15.29
C ILE A 21 6.99 2.48 14.82
N ALA A 22 7.11 3.04 13.61
CA ALA A 22 6.10 3.92 13.04
C ALA A 22 4.74 3.21 12.90
N TYR A 23 4.69 2.00 12.31
CA TYR A 23 3.46 1.21 12.21
C TYR A 23 2.86 0.89 13.57
N PHE A 24 3.68 0.50 14.55
CA PHE A 24 3.22 0.22 15.90
C PHE A 24 2.60 1.46 16.56
N LEU A 25 3.27 2.61 16.51
CA LEU A 25 2.79 3.87 17.07
C LEU A 25 1.52 4.35 16.39
N ILE A 26 1.45 4.31 15.06
CA ILE A 26 0.28 4.72 14.29
C ILE A 26 -0.91 3.79 14.60
N SER A 27 -0.67 2.48 14.69
CA SER A 27 -1.72 1.52 15.06
C SER A 27 -2.27 1.78 16.46
N HIS A 28 -1.39 2.05 17.43
CA HIS A 28 -1.82 2.40 18.79
C HIS A 28 -2.62 3.70 18.82
N PHE A 29 -2.16 4.70 18.07
CA PHE A 29 -2.88 5.96 17.93
C PHE A 29 -4.27 5.76 17.34
N TYR A 30 -4.41 4.93 16.29
CA TYR A 30 -5.71 4.60 15.69
C TYR A 30 -6.64 3.88 16.66
N ILE A 31 -6.12 2.91 17.43
CA ILE A 31 -6.89 2.21 18.47
C ILE A 31 -7.39 3.21 19.53
N LEU A 32 -6.53 4.11 20.00
CA LEU A 32 -6.92 5.14 20.98
C LEU A 32 -8.02 6.06 20.43
N LEU A 33 -7.90 6.51 19.18
CA LEU A 33 -8.93 7.31 18.52
C LEU A 33 -10.27 6.56 18.42
N LEU A 34 -10.25 5.28 18.06
CA LEU A 34 -11.46 4.47 17.95
C LEU A 34 -12.15 4.28 19.30
N PHE A 35 -11.40 4.13 20.40
CA PHE A 35 -11.98 4.04 21.74
C PHE A 35 -12.62 5.35 22.20
N GLN A 36 -12.10 6.51 21.77
CA GLN A 36 -12.67 7.82 22.09
C GLN A 36 -13.96 8.12 21.31
N LEU A 37 -14.19 7.45 20.18
CA LEU A 37 -15.35 7.69 19.34
C LEU A 37 -16.62 7.02 19.87
N PRO A 38 -17.81 7.65 19.67
CA PRO A 38 -19.10 7.02 19.94
C PRO A 38 -19.30 5.76 19.09
N ALA A 39 -20.04 4.79 19.61
CA ALA A 39 -20.29 3.52 18.93
C ALA A 39 -20.84 3.68 17.50
N SER A 40 -21.68 4.71 17.27
CA SER A 40 -22.27 5.01 15.96
C SER A 40 -21.27 5.37 14.86
N TYR A 41 -20.11 5.92 15.22
CA TYR A 41 -19.08 6.35 14.26
C TYR A 41 -17.88 5.41 14.21
N ARG A 42 -17.79 4.47 15.17
CA ARG A 42 -16.60 3.63 15.34
C ARG A 42 -16.39 2.70 14.16
N GLU A 43 -17.45 2.16 13.58
CA GLU A 43 -17.38 1.26 12.42
C GLU A 43 -16.85 1.98 11.16
N THR A 44 -17.46 3.11 10.82
CA THR A 44 -17.02 3.96 9.70
C THR A 44 -15.59 4.44 9.89
N ALA A 45 -15.24 4.90 11.10
CA ALA A 45 -13.89 5.32 11.42
C ALA A 45 -12.89 4.16 11.32
N ASN A 46 -13.25 2.95 11.74
CA ASN A 46 -12.40 1.78 11.60
C ASN A 46 -12.11 1.49 10.13
N VAL A 47 -13.12 1.47 9.27
CA VAL A 47 -12.92 1.24 7.82
C VAL A 47 -11.99 2.29 7.22
N LEU A 48 -12.18 3.57 7.55
CA LEU A 48 -11.36 4.67 7.04
C LEU A 48 -9.92 4.64 7.55
N LEU A 49 -9.72 4.40 8.85
CA LEU A 49 -8.39 4.31 9.47
C LEU A 49 -7.64 3.06 9.00
N THR A 50 -8.31 1.93 8.92
CA THR A 50 -7.74 0.71 8.36
C THR A 50 -7.44 0.87 6.87
N PHE A 51 -8.22 1.64 6.10
CA PHE A 51 -7.89 1.91 4.71
C PHE A 51 -6.66 2.83 4.57
N SER A 52 -6.53 3.84 5.44
CA SER A 52 -5.44 4.82 5.38
C SER A 52 -4.06 4.20 5.60
N ASP A 53 -3.97 3.14 6.40
CA ASP A 53 -2.74 2.40 6.67
C ASP A 53 -2.10 1.78 5.39
N PRO A 54 -2.72 0.78 4.72
CA PRO A 54 -2.18 0.18 3.50
C PRO A 54 -2.13 1.17 2.32
N SER A 55 -3.02 2.16 2.25
CA SER A 55 -3.07 3.10 1.12
C SER A 55 -2.05 4.23 1.24
N MET A 56 -1.97 4.91 2.38
CA MET A 56 -1.05 6.02 2.58
C MET A 56 0.31 5.51 3.07
N LEU A 57 0.37 4.75 4.17
CA LEU A 57 1.66 4.30 4.69
C LEU A 57 2.35 3.37 3.69
N GLY A 58 1.60 2.43 3.11
CA GLY A 58 2.13 1.57 2.04
C GLY A 58 2.74 2.35 0.87
N PHE A 59 2.06 3.41 0.40
CA PHE A 59 2.52 4.25 -0.71
C PHE A 59 3.71 5.14 -0.34
N PHE A 60 3.67 5.81 0.82
CA PHE A 60 4.71 6.76 1.22
C PHE A 60 5.95 6.07 1.77
N PHE A 61 5.80 4.98 2.54
CA PHE A 61 6.94 4.28 3.12
C PHE A 61 7.77 3.55 2.07
N ILE A 62 7.15 2.90 1.08
CA ILE A 62 7.92 2.32 -0.02
C ILE A 62 8.68 3.40 -0.78
N GLY A 63 8.06 4.55 -1.03
CA GLY A 63 8.70 5.62 -1.77
C GLY A 63 9.86 6.26 -1.01
N GLY A 64 9.66 6.52 0.29
CA GLY A 64 10.71 6.97 1.19
C GLY A 64 11.87 5.97 1.27
N LEU A 65 11.56 4.68 1.44
CA LEU A 65 12.55 3.62 1.53
C LEU A 65 13.39 3.52 0.24
N VAL A 66 12.75 3.55 -0.93
CA VAL A 66 13.44 3.50 -2.23
C VAL A 66 14.33 4.74 -2.44
N LEU A 67 13.88 5.92 -2.03
CA LEU A 67 14.66 7.16 -2.15
C LEU A 67 15.83 7.21 -1.16
N LEU A 68 15.67 6.67 0.05
CA LEU A 68 16.76 6.49 1.00
C LEU A 68 17.81 5.51 0.45
N GLU A 69 17.38 4.39 -0.12
CA GLU A 69 18.29 3.46 -0.79
C GLU A 69 19.07 4.13 -1.94
N LYS A 70 18.41 5.00 -2.72
CA LYS A 70 19.04 5.78 -3.78
C LYS A 70 20.08 6.75 -3.23
N GLY A 71 19.74 7.47 -2.16
CA GLY A 71 20.66 8.41 -1.50
C GLY A 71 21.86 7.73 -0.82
N GLN A 72 21.75 6.46 -0.46
CA GLN A 72 22.84 5.66 0.11
C GLN A 72 23.69 4.94 -0.94
N HIS A 73 23.49 5.20 -2.24
CA HIS A 73 24.17 4.52 -3.35
C HIS A 73 24.01 2.98 -3.34
N ILE A 74 22.99 2.46 -2.64
CA ILE A 74 22.72 1.01 -2.56
C ILE A 74 22.22 0.45 -3.90
N HIS A 75 21.80 1.33 -4.83
CA HIS A 75 21.40 0.95 -6.19
C HIS A 75 22.59 0.75 -7.14
N ASP A 76 23.80 1.21 -6.81
CA ASP A 76 24.96 1.05 -7.68
C ASP A 76 25.45 -0.42 -7.75
N PRO A 77 25.37 -1.22 -6.66
CA PRO A 77 25.54 -2.68 -6.72
C PRO A 77 24.40 -3.46 -7.41
N LEU A 78 23.20 -2.87 -7.61
CA LEU A 78 22.09 -3.55 -8.30
C LEU A 78 22.38 -3.77 -9.79
N PHE A 79 23.27 -2.96 -10.38
CA PHE A 79 23.75 -3.12 -11.75
C PHE A 79 24.83 -4.21 -11.88
N VAL A 80 25.49 -4.57 -10.77
CA VAL A 80 26.58 -5.56 -10.73
C VAL A 80 26.10 -6.92 -10.21
N THR A 81 24.98 -6.94 -9.49
CA THR A 81 24.36 -8.16 -8.97
C THR A 81 23.27 -8.68 -9.92
N PRO A 82 23.13 -10.00 -10.14
CA PRO A 82 22.13 -10.59 -11.03
C PRO A 82 20.74 -10.62 -10.37
N TYR A 83 20.28 -9.47 -9.88
CA TYR A 83 19.01 -9.32 -9.19
C TYR A 83 17.95 -8.90 -10.19
N LYS A 84 16.94 -9.74 -10.44
CA LYS A 84 15.90 -9.41 -11.42
C LYS A 84 15.03 -8.26 -10.86
N PRO A 85 14.65 -7.24 -11.66
CA PRO A 85 13.75 -6.18 -11.21
C PRO A 85 12.45 -6.71 -10.59
N GLU A 86 11.96 -7.84 -11.09
CA GLU A 86 10.77 -8.52 -10.59
C GLU A 86 10.96 -9.07 -9.17
N GLU A 87 12.13 -9.62 -8.84
CA GLU A 87 12.43 -10.12 -7.49
C GLU A 87 12.47 -8.96 -6.48
N TYR A 88 12.97 -7.79 -6.89
CA TYR A 88 13.02 -6.58 -6.06
C TYR A 88 11.62 -6.05 -5.78
N ILE A 89 10.81 -5.92 -6.83
CA ILE A 89 9.41 -5.46 -6.72
C ILE A 89 8.64 -6.41 -5.79
N LEU A 90 8.76 -7.72 -5.97
CA LEU A 90 8.05 -8.71 -5.16
C LEU A 90 8.53 -8.70 -3.69
N SER A 91 9.84 -8.62 -3.44
CA SER A 91 10.40 -8.59 -2.09
C SER A 91 9.87 -7.39 -1.28
N LYS A 92 9.92 -6.18 -1.86
CA LYS A 92 9.42 -4.97 -1.20
C LYS A 92 7.91 -4.97 -1.01
N THR A 93 7.19 -5.43 -2.02
CA THR A 93 5.72 -5.49 -1.95
C THR A 93 5.28 -6.46 -0.87
N MET A 94 5.87 -7.66 -0.80
CA MET A 94 5.51 -8.67 0.19
C MET A 94 5.88 -8.25 1.62
N SER A 95 7.06 -7.65 1.83
CA SER A 95 7.48 -7.22 3.17
C SER A 95 6.57 -6.13 3.75
N LEU A 96 6.22 -5.11 2.96
CA LEU A 96 5.29 -4.06 3.40
C LEU A 96 3.85 -4.56 3.49
N MET A 97 3.41 -5.43 2.59
CA MET A 97 2.09 -6.05 2.68
C MET A 97 1.90 -6.82 3.99
N ILE A 98 2.88 -7.62 4.41
CA ILE A 98 2.82 -8.33 5.70
C ILE A 98 2.65 -7.33 6.85
N LEU A 99 3.40 -6.23 6.83
CA LEU A 99 3.35 -5.23 7.88
C LEU A 99 1.99 -4.50 7.96
N SER A 100 1.42 -4.12 6.81
CA SER A 100 0.08 -3.52 6.73
C SER A 100 -1.02 -4.49 7.16
N VAL A 101 -0.93 -5.78 6.77
CA VAL A 101 -1.90 -6.80 7.20
C VAL A 101 -1.85 -7.01 8.70
N LEU A 102 -0.65 -7.12 9.28
CA LEU A 102 -0.48 -7.31 10.72
C LEU A 102 -1.01 -6.11 11.53
N SER A 103 -0.69 -4.88 11.10
CA SER A 103 -1.17 -3.67 11.76
C SER A 103 -2.68 -3.48 11.62
N SER A 104 -3.25 -3.70 10.43
CA SER A 104 -4.69 -3.64 10.21
C SER A 104 -5.47 -4.68 11.02
N LEU A 105 -4.97 -5.92 11.10
CA LEU A 105 -5.56 -6.96 11.95
C LEU A 105 -5.44 -6.62 13.43
N TYR A 106 -4.30 -6.09 13.85
CA TYR A 106 -4.07 -5.65 15.23
C TYR A 106 -5.08 -4.57 15.62
N ILE A 107 -5.28 -3.54 14.79
CA ILE A 107 -6.26 -2.47 15.05
C ILE A 107 -7.67 -3.04 15.16
N HIS A 108 -8.06 -3.88 14.21
CA HIS A 108 -9.42 -4.43 14.16
C HIS A 108 -9.72 -5.36 15.35
N ILE A 109 -8.85 -6.33 15.61
CA ILE A 109 -9.04 -7.34 16.67
C ILE A 109 -9.08 -6.69 18.04
N ILE A 110 -8.22 -5.70 18.31
CA ILE A 110 -8.20 -5.00 19.60
C ILE A 110 -9.46 -4.16 19.82
N THR A 111 -10.01 -3.57 18.75
CA THR A 111 -11.16 -2.67 18.86
C THR A 111 -12.51 -3.39 18.86
N PHE A 112 -12.66 -4.44 18.05
CA PHE A 112 -13.94 -5.12 17.79
C PHE A 112 -13.92 -6.63 18.07
N GLY A 113 -12.76 -7.24 18.32
CA GLY A 113 -12.63 -8.68 18.51
C GLY A 113 -12.60 -9.47 17.19
N PHE A 114 -12.89 -10.77 17.29
CA PHE A 114 -12.93 -11.67 16.14
C PHE A 114 -14.31 -11.64 15.47
N SER A 115 -14.32 -11.47 14.15
CA SER A 115 -15.52 -11.41 13.31
C SER A 115 -15.55 -12.55 12.28
N SER A 116 -16.74 -12.96 11.85
CA SER A 116 -16.92 -14.09 10.92
C SER A 116 -16.36 -13.84 9.52
N SER A 117 -16.25 -12.58 9.10
CA SER A 117 -15.78 -12.16 7.77
C SER A 117 -14.36 -11.57 7.78
N LEU A 118 -13.58 -11.87 8.83
CA LEU A 118 -12.18 -11.44 8.96
C LEU A 118 -11.31 -11.88 7.77
N PHE A 119 -11.68 -12.97 7.10
CA PHE A 119 -11.03 -13.41 5.86
C PHE A 119 -11.17 -12.38 4.71
N LEU A 120 -12.38 -11.88 4.45
CA LEU A 120 -12.65 -10.90 3.39
C LEU A 120 -11.99 -9.55 3.70
N PHE A 121 -12.00 -9.15 4.97
CA PHE A 121 -11.28 -7.98 5.46
C PHE A 121 -9.78 -8.08 5.20
N THR A 122 -9.17 -9.21 5.59
CA THR A 122 -7.74 -9.45 5.39
C THR A 122 -7.39 -9.46 3.91
N LEU A 123 -8.22 -10.06 3.05
CA LEU A 123 -8.07 -10.03 1.60
C LEU A 123 -8.11 -8.59 1.06
N GLY A 124 -9.04 -7.78 1.56
CA GLY A 124 -9.15 -6.37 1.22
C GLY A 124 -7.88 -5.59 1.58
N VAL A 125 -7.40 -5.72 2.81
CA VAL A 125 -6.15 -5.09 3.26
C VAL A 125 -4.96 -5.56 2.41
N LEU A 126 -4.84 -6.86 2.17
CA LEU A 126 -3.75 -7.47 1.42
C LEU A 126 -3.67 -6.90 -0.01
N LEU A 127 -4.78 -6.94 -0.75
CA LEU A 127 -4.83 -6.45 -2.12
C LEU A 127 -4.59 -4.93 -2.18
N THR A 128 -5.20 -4.18 -1.27
CA THR A 128 -5.03 -2.72 -1.18
C THR A 128 -3.57 -2.37 -0.92
N SER A 129 -2.93 -3.02 0.07
CA SER A 129 -1.53 -2.77 0.40
C SER A 129 -0.62 -3.07 -0.78
N MET A 130 -0.84 -4.18 -1.50
CA MET A 130 -0.04 -4.49 -2.68
C MET A 130 -0.17 -3.42 -3.76
N ILE A 131 -1.40 -2.99 -4.09
CA ILE A 131 -1.67 -1.98 -5.12
C ILE A 131 -0.96 -0.66 -4.78
N PHE A 132 -1.20 -0.12 -3.59
CA PHE A 132 -0.63 1.19 -3.21
C PHE A 132 0.89 1.14 -3.01
N THR A 133 1.43 0.02 -2.54
CA THR A 133 2.89 -0.18 -2.48
C THR A 133 3.50 -0.19 -3.88
N LEU A 134 2.88 -0.87 -4.85
CA LEU A 134 3.35 -0.90 -6.24
C LEU A 134 3.24 0.46 -6.93
N LEU A 135 2.14 1.19 -6.70
CA LEU A 135 1.98 2.55 -7.21
C LEU A 135 3.01 3.51 -6.61
N GLY A 136 3.22 3.47 -5.30
CA GLY A 136 4.24 4.27 -4.61
C GLY A 136 5.64 3.97 -5.13
N LEU A 137 5.95 2.68 -5.32
CA LEU A 137 7.21 2.23 -5.90
C LEU A 137 7.39 2.78 -7.34
N ALA A 138 6.38 2.68 -8.19
CA ALA A 138 6.43 3.17 -9.57
C ALA A 138 6.74 4.68 -9.63
N VAL A 139 6.14 5.48 -8.73
CA VAL A 139 6.39 6.91 -8.64
C VAL A 139 7.80 7.18 -8.09
N ALA A 140 8.21 6.49 -7.03
CA ALA A 140 9.51 6.68 -6.38
C ALA A 140 10.70 6.34 -7.27
N ILE A 141 10.57 5.32 -8.12
CA ILE A 141 11.61 4.97 -9.11
C ILE A 141 11.89 6.14 -10.05
N ARG A 142 10.86 6.90 -10.42
CA ARG A 142 10.96 8.05 -11.34
C ARG A 142 11.33 9.37 -10.66
N CYS A 143 11.57 9.36 -9.35
CA CYS A 143 11.96 10.54 -8.60
C CYS A 143 13.43 10.44 -8.17
N GLU A 144 14.13 11.56 -8.22
CA GLU A 144 15.51 11.67 -7.73
C GLU A 144 15.55 12.19 -6.29
N THR A 145 14.60 13.02 -5.91
CA THR A 145 14.53 13.63 -4.57
C THR A 145 13.24 13.28 -3.84
N VAL A 146 13.33 13.33 -2.51
CA VAL A 146 12.18 13.16 -1.60
C VAL A 146 11.09 14.20 -1.87
N ASN A 147 11.48 15.46 -2.11
CA ASN A 147 10.52 16.54 -2.40
C ASN A 147 9.74 16.28 -3.70
N GLN A 148 10.43 15.86 -4.77
CA GLN A 148 9.78 15.52 -6.04
C GLN A 148 8.81 14.36 -5.89
N PHE A 149 9.16 13.36 -5.07
CA PHE A 149 8.26 12.26 -4.73
C PHE A 149 7.01 12.80 -4.03
N PHE A 150 7.15 13.52 -2.92
CA PHE A 150 5.99 14.05 -2.19
C PHE A 150 5.03 14.86 -3.08
N LEU A 151 5.55 15.77 -3.91
CA LEU A 151 4.72 16.56 -4.83
C LEU A 151 3.95 15.69 -5.83
N ARG A 152 4.59 14.66 -6.41
CA ARG A 152 3.91 13.75 -7.34
C ARG A 152 2.92 12.86 -6.61
N SER A 153 3.28 12.36 -5.44
CA SER A 153 2.45 11.51 -4.60
C SER A 153 1.10 12.15 -4.31
N VAL A 154 1.06 13.45 -4.01
CA VAL A 154 -0.19 14.19 -3.74
C VAL A 154 -1.20 14.04 -4.88
N ILE A 155 -0.76 14.13 -6.13
CA ILE A 155 -1.65 14.00 -7.30
C ILE A 155 -2.28 12.60 -7.34
N TYR A 156 -1.46 11.57 -7.14
CA TYR A 156 -1.94 10.18 -7.12
C TYR A 156 -2.87 9.93 -5.92
N THR A 157 -2.48 10.36 -4.72
CA THR A 157 -3.28 10.14 -3.52
C THR A 157 -4.62 10.84 -3.62
N VAL A 158 -4.68 12.06 -4.15
CA VAL A 158 -5.96 12.78 -4.34
C VAL A 158 -6.87 11.98 -5.25
N VAL A 159 -6.41 11.54 -6.43
CA VAL A 159 -7.23 10.78 -7.39
C VAL A 159 -7.74 9.47 -6.78
N PHE A 160 -6.87 8.71 -6.13
CA PHE A 160 -7.24 7.42 -5.55
C PHE A 160 -8.07 7.57 -4.26
N CYS A 161 -7.98 8.67 -3.53
CA CYS A 161 -8.78 8.88 -2.32
C CYS A 161 -10.20 9.40 -2.61
N LEU A 162 -10.55 9.75 -3.84
CA LEU A 162 -11.88 10.29 -4.20
C LEU A 162 -13.05 9.41 -3.73
N PRO A 163 -13.01 8.06 -3.82
CA PRO A 163 -14.12 7.23 -3.34
C PRO A 163 -14.35 7.28 -1.83
N LEU A 164 -13.40 7.84 -1.04
CA LEU A 164 -13.65 8.10 0.39
C LEU A 164 -14.75 9.16 0.58
N LEU A 165 -14.87 10.13 -0.34
CA LEU A 165 -15.92 11.15 -0.29
C LEU A 165 -17.31 10.54 -0.49
N SER A 166 -17.40 9.56 -1.40
CA SER A 166 -18.60 8.76 -1.62
C SER A 166 -18.93 7.92 -0.39
N TYR A 167 -17.93 7.29 0.22
CA TYR A 167 -18.12 6.48 1.43
C TYR A 167 -18.64 7.29 2.64
N VAL A 168 -18.24 8.56 2.78
CA VAL A 168 -18.71 9.46 3.85
C VAL A 168 -20.05 10.14 3.47
N GLY A 169 -20.55 9.96 2.24
CA GLY A 169 -21.81 10.56 1.77
C GLY A 169 -21.70 12.04 1.40
N ILE A 170 -20.49 12.55 1.15
CA ILE A 170 -20.26 13.94 0.74
C ILE A 170 -20.51 14.10 -0.75
N TRP A 171 -20.04 13.15 -1.56
CA TRP A 171 -20.15 13.22 -3.01
C TRP A 171 -20.08 11.84 -3.66
N ASP A 172 -21.12 11.51 -4.44
CA ASP A 172 -21.21 10.27 -5.19
C ASP A 172 -21.10 10.50 -6.70
N ALA A 173 -20.24 9.72 -7.35
CA ALA A 173 -20.14 9.69 -8.80
C ALA A 173 -19.96 8.26 -9.32
N ASN A 174 -20.73 7.88 -10.34
CA ASN A 174 -20.76 6.51 -10.88
C ASN A 174 -19.41 6.00 -11.38
N TRP A 175 -18.51 6.89 -11.81
CA TRP A 175 -17.19 6.48 -12.30
C TRP A 175 -16.22 6.07 -11.17
N MET A 176 -16.50 6.43 -9.91
CA MET A 176 -15.67 6.06 -8.75
C MET A 176 -15.63 4.53 -8.52
N ILE A 177 -16.63 3.81 -9.04
CA ILE A 177 -16.71 2.35 -9.04
C ILE A 177 -15.51 1.71 -9.76
N TRP A 178 -14.84 2.42 -10.67
CA TRP A 178 -13.65 1.87 -11.35
C TRP A 178 -12.36 1.98 -10.53
N LEU A 179 -12.36 2.75 -9.44
CA LEU A 179 -11.19 2.96 -8.61
C LEU A 179 -11.00 1.81 -7.60
N PRO A 180 -9.74 1.42 -7.32
CA PRO A 180 -9.45 0.32 -6.40
C PRO A 180 -9.93 0.64 -4.98
N THR A 181 -9.93 1.92 -4.61
CA THR A 181 -10.37 2.42 -3.30
C THR A 181 -11.83 2.10 -3.01
N HIS A 182 -12.71 2.15 -4.01
CA HIS A 182 -14.11 1.80 -3.81
C HIS A 182 -14.26 0.31 -3.46
N ALA A 183 -13.61 -0.56 -4.25
CA ALA A 183 -13.60 -2.00 -4.01
C ALA A 183 -12.95 -2.38 -2.66
N SER A 184 -11.87 -1.70 -2.27
CA SER A 184 -11.23 -1.94 -0.97
C SER A 184 -12.12 -1.56 0.20
N LEU A 185 -12.80 -0.41 0.14
CA LEU A 185 -13.70 0.03 1.22
C LEU A 185 -14.86 -0.95 1.43
N LEU A 186 -15.40 -1.52 0.35
CA LEU A 186 -16.44 -2.55 0.42
C LEU A 186 -15.95 -3.84 1.09
N LEU A 187 -14.72 -4.29 0.80
CA LEU A 187 -14.13 -5.44 1.48
C LEU A 187 -13.81 -5.16 2.95
N LEU A 188 -13.36 -3.95 3.29
CA LEU A 188 -13.11 -3.58 4.68
C LEU A 188 -14.40 -3.48 5.49
N ARG A 189 -15.49 -3.01 4.88
CA ARG A 189 -16.83 -2.96 5.50
C ARG A 189 -17.44 -4.34 5.73
N SER A 190 -16.95 -5.39 5.06
CA SER A 190 -17.53 -6.75 5.16
C SER A 190 -17.57 -7.30 6.58
N VAL A 191 -16.78 -6.73 7.49
CA VAL A 191 -16.75 -7.10 8.91
C VAL A 191 -17.99 -6.69 9.67
N PHE A 192 -18.56 -5.54 9.31
CA PHE A 192 -19.72 -4.97 9.98
C PHE A 192 -21.01 -5.37 9.29
N GLU A 193 -20.98 -5.49 7.96
CA GLU A 193 -22.16 -5.83 7.16
C GLU A 193 -21.86 -6.95 6.17
N PRO A 194 -22.75 -7.96 6.06
CA PRO A 194 -22.60 -9.02 5.09
C PRO A 194 -22.72 -8.45 3.66
N ILE A 195 -21.73 -8.72 2.83
CA ILE A 195 -21.70 -8.32 1.43
C ILE A 195 -22.17 -9.45 0.52
N SER A 196 -22.88 -9.09 -0.56
CA SER A 196 -23.37 -10.06 -1.54
C SER A 196 -22.23 -10.71 -2.33
N VAL A 197 -22.46 -11.94 -2.83
CA VAL A 197 -21.48 -12.66 -3.66
C VAL A 197 -21.13 -11.86 -4.92
N SER A 198 -22.11 -11.17 -5.53
CA SER A 198 -21.88 -10.33 -6.70
C SER A 198 -20.91 -9.16 -6.41
N THR A 199 -21.04 -8.55 -5.24
CA THR A 199 -20.17 -7.48 -4.77
C THR A 199 -18.75 -8.00 -4.51
N ILE A 200 -18.62 -9.20 -3.90
CA ILE A 200 -17.32 -9.84 -3.69
C ILE A 200 -16.61 -10.07 -5.03
N LEU A 201 -17.31 -10.62 -6.03
CA LEU A 201 -16.75 -10.85 -7.37
C LEU A 201 -16.28 -9.53 -8.01
N TYR A 202 -17.10 -8.49 -7.95
CA TYR A 202 -16.73 -7.16 -8.43
C TYR A 202 -15.46 -6.63 -7.73
N CYS A 203 -15.38 -6.74 -6.40
CA CYS A 203 -14.21 -6.28 -5.64
C CYS A 203 -12.95 -7.04 -6.03
N VAL A 204 -13.02 -8.38 -6.10
CA VAL A 204 -11.88 -9.23 -6.45
C VAL A 204 -11.40 -8.96 -7.87
N VAL A 205 -12.31 -8.85 -8.85
CA VAL A 205 -11.95 -8.56 -10.25
C VAL A 205 -11.30 -7.19 -10.37
N THR A 206 -11.89 -6.17 -9.76
CA THR A 206 -11.39 -4.78 -9.83
C THR A 206 -10.02 -4.66 -9.18
N LEU A 207 -9.84 -5.21 -7.96
CA LEU A 207 -8.56 -5.16 -7.26
C LEU A 207 -7.50 -6.00 -7.97
N SER A 208 -7.84 -7.17 -8.51
CA SER A 208 -6.89 -7.99 -9.28
C SER A 208 -6.44 -7.28 -10.57
N GLY A 209 -7.36 -6.59 -11.26
CA GLY A 209 -7.03 -5.78 -12.43
C GLY A 209 -6.09 -4.63 -12.08
N TRP A 210 -6.36 -3.91 -10.99
CA TRP A 210 -5.49 -2.85 -10.50
C TRP A 210 -4.14 -3.35 -9.98
N LEU A 211 -4.10 -4.54 -9.39
CA LEU A 211 -2.86 -5.19 -8.96
C LEU A 211 -1.97 -5.49 -10.18
N ALA A 212 -2.53 -6.11 -11.22
CA ALA A 212 -1.82 -6.38 -12.46
C ALA A 212 -1.33 -5.08 -13.14
N PHE A 213 -2.19 -4.06 -13.21
CA PHE A 213 -1.83 -2.75 -13.75
C PHE A 213 -0.70 -2.08 -12.97
N SER A 214 -0.78 -2.08 -11.63
CA SER A 214 0.21 -1.46 -10.76
C SER A 214 1.55 -2.20 -10.83
N PHE A 215 1.52 -3.53 -10.92
CA PHE A 215 2.73 -4.33 -11.14
C PHE A 215 3.37 -4.03 -12.49
N TRP A 216 2.57 -3.95 -13.56
CA TRP A 216 3.06 -3.55 -14.88
C TRP A 216 3.67 -2.14 -14.87
N LEU A 217 3.02 -1.19 -14.19
CA LEU A 217 3.50 0.18 -14.08
C LEU A 217 4.83 0.27 -13.30
N ALA A 218 4.95 -0.46 -12.18
CA ALA A 218 6.18 -0.55 -11.38
C ALA A 218 7.31 -1.16 -12.20
N ARG A 219 7.04 -2.28 -12.88
CA ARG A 219 7.98 -2.96 -13.77
C ARG A 219 8.45 -2.03 -14.89
N ARG A 220 7.54 -1.38 -15.61
CA ARG A 220 7.86 -0.43 -16.68
C ARG A 220 8.70 0.75 -16.18
N SER A 221 8.40 1.27 -15.00
CA SER A 221 9.15 2.37 -14.38
C SER A 221 10.59 1.96 -14.08
N PHE A 222 10.80 0.73 -13.61
CA PHE A 222 12.13 0.15 -13.38
C PHE A 222 12.96 0.07 -14.66
N TYR A 223 12.41 -0.52 -15.73
CA TYR A 223 13.13 -0.64 -17.01
C TYR A 223 13.48 0.71 -17.62
N GLN A 224 12.57 1.69 -17.56
CA GLN A 224 12.85 3.04 -18.05
C GLN A 224 13.99 3.70 -17.26
N SER A 225 14.03 3.53 -15.94
CA SER A 225 15.11 4.07 -15.11
C SER A 225 16.47 3.44 -15.44
N ILE A 226 16.51 2.14 -15.74
CA ILE A 226 17.73 1.43 -16.16
C ILE A 226 18.24 1.97 -17.50
N ILE A 227 17.35 2.12 -18.49
CA ILE A 227 17.70 2.63 -19.83
C ILE A 227 18.25 4.06 -19.75
N LEU A 228 17.63 4.93 -18.94
CA LEU A 228 18.07 6.31 -18.77
C LEU A 228 19.45 6.42 -18.11
N LYS A 229 19.79 5.54 -17.16
CA LYS A 229 21.14 5.50 -16.55
C LYS A 229 22.21 5.10 -17.57
N ILE A 230 21.95 4.07 -18.38
CA ILE A 230 22.89 3.62 -19.44
C ILE A 230 23.10 4.71 -20.51
N GLY A 231 22.07 5.50 -20.81
CA GLY A 231 22.18 6.63 -21.74
C GLY A 231 23.02 7.79 -21.21
N LYS A 232 23.01 8.03 -19.89
CA LYS A 232 23.76 9.12 -19.22
C LYS A 232 25.25 8.83 -19.07
N GLU A 233 25.66 7.55 -19.02
CA GLU A 233 27.07 7.15 -18.96
C GLU A 233 27.78 7.18 -20.33
N ARG A 234 27.04 7.41 -21.43
CA ARG A 234 27.58 7.51 -22.80
C ARG A 234 27.71 8.94 -23.31
N THR A 235 27.39 9.95 -22.50
CA THR A 235 27.49 11.39 -22.82
C THR A 235 28.44 12.07 -21.86
#